data_AF-A0A0G0T570-F1
#
_entry.id   AF-A0A0G0T570-F1
#
_cell.length_a   1.000
_cell.length_b   1.000
_cell.length_c   1.000
_cell.angle_alpha   90.00
_cell.angle_beta   90.00
_cell.angle_gamma   90.00
#
_symmetry.space_group_name_H-M   'P 1'
#
loop_
_entity.id
_entity.type
_entity.pdbx_description
1 polymer ?
#
loop_
_entity_poly.entity_id
_entity_poly.type
_entity_poly.pdbx_seq_one_letter_code
_entity_poly.pdbx_strand_id
1 'polypeptide(L)'
;MSIPPVQEDTEKPPILVVDKAGLFGSKLAELLAKKHLVVLVTGRLDSAEKENIITVPFVKRVPRIPDNKYSQIFIIDDQSRETRNSLNGYINKSQFDKVALFFVTDIRKLDGRILSEINASPQRVKLILLGDLFGRDKIYDDVSVISRFHESAKKKGGVLVEGTGLNHSLPVFDEDVLDFLVKQTEETGSSKKILYLFPNREITDLSLARMIKKIYPPISIDFVKGGNPRKYFIPEGGDFVMGDYKVEDKIRKLNLDELGGKIEKKKIIRQGVRLYSYKTFWIIFMIFFLLSLPLLTALFYSFLGIYSLNSAKNSLEKGNLVSAHKDAKRGLTFFNVAEKSSRLMVSEASIVGINGQSRRLNNEVRLGKEVSSAAVYFIEASEKLKAIYIGKSQDPRREFIEATNLLKNSISVFRKIEADKNLNSEFSREIKSLEPLLEMLVSTSEVLPDLLGFEDEKTYLLLFQNNMELRPGGGFIGSYGILKMKKGRVEDFKINDVYSADGQLKAHVEPPYPIRRYLFSYICTKCRLFSKFGNGNQGRWSYSRGCFIRQGST
;
A
#
# COMPACT_ATOMS: atom_id res chain seq x y z
N MET A 1 12.12 38.23 19.51
CA MET A 1 11.63 39.48 18.91
C MET A 1 10.54 39.99 19.84
N SER A 2 10.79 41.16 20.42
CA SER A 2 10.01 41.79 21.50
C SER A 2 8.63 42.20 21.00
N ILE A 3 7.61 41.79 21.75
CA ILE A 3 6.21 42.18 21.58
C ILE A 3 6.14 43.72 21.72
N PRO A 4 5.60 44.47 20.75
CA PRO A 4 5.41 45.91 20.90
C PRO A 4 4.31 46.19 21.96
N PRO A 5 4.43 47.27 22.74
CA PRO A 5 3.50 47.55 23.82
C PRO A 5 2.12 47.93 23.26
N VAL A 6 1.09 47.22 23.71
CA VAL A 6 -0.32 47.53 23.46
C VAL A 6 -0.68 48.76 24.28
N GLN A 7 -1.20 49.81 23.65
CA GLN A 7 -1.87 50.90 24.37
C GLN A 7 -3.15 50.33 24.99
N GLU A 8 -3.14 50.23 26.32
CA GLU A 8 -4.28 49.89 27.17
C GLU A 8 -5.38 50.96 27.05
N ASP A 9 -6.40 50.68 26.24
CA ASP A 9 -7.76 51.15 26.52
C ASP A 9 -8.49 49.98 27.23
N THR A 10 -8.09 49.77 28.48
CA THR A 10 -8.57 48.73 29.38
C THR A 10 -10.01 49.00 29.79
N GLU A 11 -10.97 48.32 29.17
CA GLU A 11 -12.20 47.87 29.88
C GLU A 11 -13.05 46.86 29.11
N LYS A 12 -12.91 46.72 27.78
CA LYS A 12 -13.77 45.83 26.98
C LYS A 12 -13.03 44.58 26.47
N PRO A 13 -13.56 43.36 26.71
CA PRO A 13 -13.00 42.13 26.16
C PRO A 13 -12.93 42.16 24.62
N PRO A 14 -11.95 41.49 24.00
CA PRO A 14 -11.77 41.51 22.55
C PRO A 14 -12.95 40.90 21.78
N ILE A 15 -13.08 41.28 20.51
CA ILE A 15 -14.01 40.64 19.56
C ILE A 15 -13.26 39.53 18.81
N LEU A 16 -13.87 38.35 18.72
CA LEU A 16 -13.32 37.24 17.94
C LEU A 16 -13.90 37.25 16.53
N VAL A 17 -13.04 37.29 15.51
CA VAL A 17 -13.44 37.16 14.09
C VAL A 17 -12.74 35.94 13.50
N VAL A 18 -13.51 34.99 12.99
CA VAL A 18 -13.00 33.76 12.36
C VAL A 18 -13.34 33.79 10.87
N ASP A 19 -12.32 33.89 10.02
CA ASP A 19 -12.45 33.86 8.56
C ASP A 19 -11.24 33.15 7.94
N LYS A 20 -11.35 31.83 7.77
CA LYS A 20 -10.27 31.01 7.23
C LYS A 20 -9.93 31.36 5.78
N ALA A 21 -10.94 31.60 4.93
CA ALA A 21 -10.75 31.87 3.51
C ALA A 21 -10.33 33.32 3.20
N GLY A 22 -10.55 34.26 4.14
CA GLY A 22 -10.26 35.67 3.97
C GLY A 22 -11.25 36.36 3.02
N LEU A 23 -12.55 36.03 3.13
CA LEU A 23 -13.62 36.65 2.34
C LEU A 23 -13.70 38.16 2.60
N PHE A 24 -13.90 38.56 3.86
CA PHE A 24 -13.92 39.97 4.27
C PHE A 24 -13.61 40.15 5.77
N GLY A 25 -13.22 39.09 6.48
CA GLY A 25 -12.91 39.13 7.90
C GLY A 25 -11.73 40.04 8.25
N SER A 26 -10.74 40.18 7.36
CA SER A 26 -9.65 41.15 7.54
C SER A 26 -10.17 42.60 7.52
N LYS A 27 -11.01 42.95 6.54
CA LYS A 27 -11.66 44.27 6.47
C LYS A 27 -12.57 44.52 7.68
N LEU A 28 -13.33 43.51 8.10
CA LEU A 28 -14.18 43.61 9.29
C LEU A 28 -13.33 43.87 10.53
N ALA A 29 -12.23 43.12 10.70
CA ALA A 29 -11.30 43.32 11.81
C ALA A 29 -10.71 44.73 11.80
N GLU A 30 -10.34 45.29 10.64
CA GLU A 30 -9.85 46.66 10.51
C GLU A 30 -10.89 47.72 10.90
N LEU A 31 -12.17 47.51 10.56
CA LEU A 31 -13.24 48.43 10.95
C LEU A 31 -13.52 48.38 12.45
N LEU A 32 -13.50 47.18 13.04
CA LEU A 32 -13.72 46.96 14.48
C LEU A 32 -12.52 47.42 15.33
N ALA A 33 -11.30 47.30 14.81
CA ALA A 33 -10.05 47.70 15.48
C ALA A 33 -10.00 49.19 15.85
N LYS A 34 -10.85 50.02 15.21
CA LYS A 34 -11.01 51.44 15.52
C LYS A 34 -11.57 51.71 16.92
N LYS A 35 -12.31 50.74 17.50
CA LYS A 35 -12.98 50.89 18.81
C LYS A 35 -12.75 49.72 19.76
N HIS A 36 -12.23 48.58 19.28
CA HIS A 36 -12.12 47.34 20.04
C HIS A 36 -10.82 46.60 19.70
N LEU A 37 -10.26 45.88 20.67
CA LEU A 37 -9.25 44.86 20.38
C LEU A 37 -9.89 43.70 19.61
N VAL A 38 -9.31 43.29 18.48
CA VAL A 38 -9.84 42.21 17.63
C VAL A 38 -8.87 41.05 17.59
N VAL A 39 -9.37 39.84 17.85
CA VAL A 39 -8.64 38.59 17.61
C VAL A 39 -9.12 38.02 16.28
N LEU A 40 -8.27 38.09 15.25
CA LEU A 40 -8.56 37.60 13.90
C LEU A 40 -7.96 36.22 13.67
N VAL A 41 -8.79 35.20 13.50
CA VAL A 41 -8.37 33.84 13.14
C VAL A 41 -8.53 33.64 11.63
N THR A 42 -7.41 33.59 10.89
CA THR A 42 -7.42 33.58 9.41
C THR A 42 -6.37 32.64 8.82
N GLY A 43 -6.65 32.10 7.63
CA GLY A 43 -5.69 31.35 6.81
C GLY A 43 -4.81 32.23 5.91
N ARG A 44 -5.18 33.51 5.70
CA ARG A 44 -4.40 34.48 4.94
C ARG A 44 -3.62 35.38 5.91
N LEU A 45 -2.30 35.20 5.93
CA LEU A 45 -1.39 35.92 6.84
C LEU A 45 -0.90 37.27 6.28
N ASP A 46 -1.57 37.81 5.26
CA ASP A 46 -1.19 39.06 4.61
C ASP A 46 -1.48 40.31 5.48
N SER A 47 -2.07 40.13 6.66
CA SER A 47 -2.29 41.19 7.64
C SER A 47 -0.98 41.46 8.39
N ALA A 48 -0.19 42.42 7.90
CA ALA A 48 0.88 43.06 8.68
C ALA A 48 0.36 43.43 10.09
N GLU A 49 1.23 43.39 11.11
CA GLU A 49 0.88 43.77 12.49
C GLU A 49 0.25 45.17 12.51
N LYS A 50 -1.08 45.22 12.62
CA LYS A 50 -1.86 46.45 12.72
C LYS A 50 -2.24 46.65 14.17
N GLU A 51 -2.25 47.91 14.58
CA GLU A 51 -2.67 48.32 15.91
C GLU A 51 -4.07 47.76 16.22
N ASN A 52 -4.26 47.21 17.43
CA ASN A 52 -5.50 46.58 17.91
C ASN A 52 -6.00 45.32 17.17
N ILE A 53 -5.16 44.66 16.36
CA ILE A 53 -5.50 43.37 15.73
C ILE A 53 -4.48 42.29 16.10
N ILE A 54 -4.92 41.26 16.82
CA ILE A 54 -4.15 40.06 17.13
C ILE A 54 -4.49 38.98 16.09
N THR A 55 -3.56 38.67 15.20
CA THR A 55 -3.76 37.65 14.15
C THR A 55 -3.33 36.27 14.64
N VAL A 56 -4.24 35.30 14.55
CA VAL A 56 -4.01 33.88 14.91
C VAL A 56 -4.11 33.02 13.63
N PRO A 57 -3.06 32.23 13.30
CA PRO A 57 -3.05 31.48 12.05
C PRO A 57 -3.98 30.25 12.12
N PHE A 58 -4.88 30.13 11.15
CA PHE A 58 -5.77 28.96 11.00
C PHE A 58 -5.07 27.82 10.23
N VAL A 59 -4.09 27.16 10.87
CA VAL A 59 -3.25 26.12 10.22
C VAL A 59 -3.71 24.68 10.52
N LYS A 60 -4.41 24.45 11.63
CA LYS A 60 -4.73 23.09 12.13
C LYS A 60 -6.12 22.61 11.67
N ARG A 61 -6.27 21.27 11.56
CA ARG A 61 -7.56 20.59 11.26
C ARG A 61 -8.68 20.91 12.25
N VAL A 62 -8.32 21.32 13.48
CA VAL A 62 -9.23 21.88 14.46
C VAL A 62 -8.63 23.21 14.90
N PRO A 63 -9.29 24.36 14.69
CA PRO A 63 -8.80 25.63 15.18
C PRO A 63 -8.73 25.57 16.72
N ARG A 64 -7.57 25.89 17.30
CA ARG A 64 -7.51 26.15 18.73
C ARG A 64 -8.15 27.51 18.94
N ILE A 65 -9.37 27.52 19.46
CA ILE A 65 -10.02 28.75 19.92
C ILE A 65 -9.09 29.36 20.96
N PRO A 66 -8.57 30.59 20.76
CA PRO A 66 -7.69 31.18 21.76
C PRO A 66 -8.49 31.33 23.06
N ASP A 67 -7.94 30.84 24.15
CA ASP A 67 -8.61 30.85 25.44
C ASP A 67 -8.56 32.27 26.02
N ASN A 68 -9.59 33.04 25.72
CA ASN A 68 -9.78 34.41 26.18
C ASN A 68 -11.27 34.64 26.42
N LYS A 69 -11.62 35.66 27.20
CA LYS A 69 -13.00 36.12 27.34
C LYS A 69 -13.28 37.06 26.17
N TYR A 70 -14.30 36.77 25.38
CA TYR A 70 -14.68 37.64 24.25
C TYR A 70 -15.88 38.50 24.61
N SER A 71 -16.07 39.60 23.88
CA SER A 71 -17.28 40.44 23.97
C SER A 71 -18.33 40.01 22.93
N GLN A 72 -17.88 39.55 21.76
CA GLN A 72 -18.69 39.01 20.67
C GLN A 72 -17.87 38.06 19.79
N ILE A 73 -18.56 37.17 19.07
CA ILE A 73 -17.93 36.18 18.19
C ILE A 73 -18.56 36.26 16.79
N PHE A 74 -17.75 36.47 15.76
CA PHE A 74 -18.13 36.39 14.35
C PHE A 74 -17.46 35.18 13.69
N ILE A 75 -18.25 34.35 13.01
CA ILE A 75 -17.76 33.20 12.23
C ILE A 75 -18.21 33.38 10.80
N ILE A 76 -17.25 33.55 9.89
CA ILE A 76 -17.49 33.68 8.46
C ILE A 76 -17.30 32.30 7.81
N ASP A 77 -18.40 31.72 7.32
CA ASP A 77 -18.40 30.39 6.73
C ASP A 77 -17.71 30.37 5.36
N ASP A 78 -16.64 29.57 5.27
CA ASP A 78 -15.91 29.30 4.04
C ASP A 78 -16.31 27.96 3.39
N GLN A 79 -17.32 27.27 3.94
CA GLN A 79 -17.74 25.90 3.61
C GLN A 79 -16.70 24.83 3.93
N SER A 80 -15.58 25.18 4.55
CA SER A 80 -14.59 24.18 4.90
C SER A 80 -15.12 23.31 6.02
N ARG A 81 -14.81 22.01 5.94
CA ARG A 81 -15.23 21.03 6.94
C ARG A 81 -14.72 21.42 8.33
N GLU A 82 -13.56 22.07 8.39
CA GLU A 82 -12.94 22.55 9.62
C GLU A 82 -13.79 23.65 10.27
N THR A 83 -14.16 24.69 9.53
CA THR A 83 -14.99 25.80 10.05
C THR A 83 -16.34 25.30 10.54
N ARG A 84 -17.02 24.47 9.73
CA ARG A 84 -18.35 23.94 10.10
C ARG A 84 -18.31 22.98 11.28
N ASN A 85 -17.35 22.06 11.33
CA ASN A 85 -17.22 21.13 12.46
C ASN A 85 -16.85 21.85 13.77
N SER A 86 -16.22 23.03 13.69
CA SER A 86 -15.88 23.83 14.86
C SER A 86 -17.04 24.68 15.41
N LEU A 87 -18.17 24.77 14.70
CA LEU A 87 -19.32 25.61 15.09
C LEU A 87 -19.82 25.29 16.50
N ASN A 88 -20.00 24.02 16.85
CA ASN A 88 -20.43 23.60 18.19
C ASN A 88 -19.45 24.07 19.29
N GLY A 89 -18.14 24.10 19.01
CA GLY A 89 -17.14 24.62 19.94
C GLY A 89 -17.32 26.12 20.21
N TYR A 90 -17.60 26.90 19.17
CA TYR A 90 -17.87 28.33 19.31
C TYR A 90 -19.23 28.61 19.95
N ILE A 91 -20.26 27.81 19.68
CA ILE A 91 -21.56 27.89 20.37
C ILE A 91 -21.37 27.66 21.87
N ASN A 92 -20.61 26.64 22.26
CA ASN A 92 -20.29 26.37 23.66
C ASN A 92 -19.50 27.53 24.31
N LYS A 93 -18.56 28.12 23.58
CA LYS A 93 -17.80 29.30 24.05
C LYS A 93 -18.71 30.53 24.22
N SER A 94 -19.60 30.81 23.27
CA SER A 94 -20.62 31.88 23.36
C SER A 94 -21.59 31.66 24.52
N GLN A 95 -21.93 30.41 24.82
CA GLN A 95 -22.74 30.05 25.98
C GLN A 95 -22.01 30.35 27.30
N PHE A 96 -20.75 29.92 27.39
CA PHE A 96 -19.89 30.11 28.57
C PHE A 96 -19.59 31.59 28.84
N ASP A 97 -19.14 32.34 27.83
CA ASP A 97 -18.81 33.76 27.95
C ASP A 97 -20.06 34.66 28.04
N LYS A 98 -21.25 34.12 27.77
CA LYS A 98 -22.54 34.82 27.70
C LYS A 98 -22.62 35.93 26.64
N VAL A 99 -22.00 35.70 25.49
CA VAL A 99 -21.87 36.69 24.40
C VAL A 99 -22.62 36.30 23.13
N ALA A 100 -22.92 37.29 22.28
CA ALA A 100 -23.52 37.04 20.98
C ALA A 100 -22.54 36.32 20.04
N LEU A 101 -23.09 35.37 19.27
CA LEU A 101 -22.37 34.69 18.20
C LEU A 101 -23.11 34.92 16.88
N PHE A 102 -22.40 35.44 15.89
CA PHE A 102 -22.93 35.66 14.56
C PHE A 102 -22.28 34.69 13.58
N PHE A 103 -23.05 33.72 13.10
CA PHE A 103 -22.63 32.83 12.04
C PHE A 103 -23.06 33.42 10.69
N VAL A 104 -22.09 33.85 9.89
CA VAL A 104 -22.29 34.54 8.62
C VAL A 104 -22.03 33.56 7.48
N THR A 105 -23.05 33.23 6.70
CA THR A 105 -22.92 32.32 5.55
C THR A 105 -23.73 32.82 4.36
N ASP A 106 -23.38 32.34 3.18
CA ASP A 106 -24.10 32.62 1.95
C ASP A 106 -25.34 31.73 1.86
N ILE A 107 -26.46 32.30 1.41
CA ILE A 107 -27.72 31.57 1.25
C ILE A 107 -27.58 30.34 0.33
N ARG A 108 -26.68 30.39 -0.67
CA ARG A 108 -26.43 29.27 -1.60
C ARG A 108 -25.65 28.14 -0.95
N LYS A 109 -24.99 28.42 0.18
CA LYS A 109 -24.05 27.53 0.88
C LYS A 109 -24.65 26.98 2.17
N LEU A 110 -25.82 27.46 2.59
CA LEU A 110 -26.51 27.00 3.79
C LEU A 110 -26.90 25.52 3.65
N ASP A 111 -26.53 24.71 4.64
CA ASP A 111 -26.97 23.32 4.74
C ASP A 111 -27.97 23.13 5.91
N GLY A 112 -28.76 22.07 5.85
CA GLY A 112 -29.78 21.79 6.87
C GLY A 112 -29.21 21.47 8.25
N ARG A 113 -27.94 21.04 8.35
CA ARG A 113 -27.30 20.71 9.63
C ARG A 113 -26.99 21.98 10.40
N ILE A 114 -26.35 22.96 9.76
CA ILE A 114 -26.03 24.26 10.35
C ILE A 114 -27.31 24.96 10.80
N LEU A 115 -28.37 24.92 9.98
CA LEU A 115 -29.67 25.50 10.36
C LEU A 115 -30.25 24.82 11.61
N SER A 116 -30.17 23.48 11.70
CA SER A 116 -30.63 22.75 12.89
C SER A 116 -29.82 23.06 14.15
N GLU A 117 -28.49 23.19 14.04
CA GLU A 117 -27.60 23.53 15.16
C GLU A 117 -27.89 24.94 15.69
N ILE A 118 -28.07 25.92 14.79
CA ILE A 118 -28.38 27.30 15.18
C ILE A 118 -29.79 27.40 15.79
N ASN A 119 -30.78 26.71 15.22
CA ASN A 119 -32.13 26.70 15.79
C ASN A 119 -32.17 26.09 17.20
N ALA A 120 -31.37 25.06 17.47
CA ALA A 120 -31.24 24.43 18.79
C ALA A 120 -30.44 25.28 19.81
N SER A 121 -29.64 26.25 19.36
CA SER A 121 -28.78 27.08 20.22
C SER A 121 -29.53 28.23 20.93
N PRO A 122 -28.94 28.96 21.90
CA PRO A 122 -29.61 30.08 22.58
C PRO A 122 -29.90 31.29 21.67
N GLN A 123 -30.82 32.17 22.07
CA GLN A 123 -31.24 33.35 21.28
C GLN A 123 -30.10 34.33 20.90
N ARG A 124 -28.98 34.31 21.64
CA ARG A 124 -27.80 35.14 21.36
C ARG A 124 -26.97 34.63 20.16
N VAL A 125 -27.23 33.40 19.72
CA VAL A 125 -26.59 32.81 18.54
C VAL A 125 -27.48 33.12 17.34
N LYS A 126 -26.96 33.90 16.40
CA LYS A 126 -27.68 34.41 15.24
C LYS A 126 -27.05 33.91 13.95
N LEU A 127 -27.90 33.59 12.97
CA LEU A 127 -27.55 33.26 11.60
C LEU A 127 -27.73 34.49 10.72
N ILE A 128 -26.66 34.94 10.08
CA ILE A 128 -26.65 36.02 9.10
C ILE A 128 -26.52 35.38 7.72
N LEU A 129 -27.58 35.47 6.92
CA LEU A 129 -27.60 34.94 5.55
C LEU A 129 -27.30 36.05 4.56
N LEU A 130 -26.18 35.90 3.86
CA LEU A 130 -25.75 36.79 2.79
C LEU A 130 -26.34 36.36 1.46
N GLY A 131 -26.72 37.33 0.64
CA GLY A 131 -27.04 37.10 -0.76
C GLY A 131 -25.79 36.99 -1.63
N ASP A 132 -25.95 37.29 -2.92
CA ASP A 132 -24.87 37.32 -3.90
C ASP A 132 -23.99 38.56 -3.69
N LEU A 133 -22.88 38.37 -2.98
CA LEU A 133 -21.90 39.43 -2.70
C LEU A 133 -21.28 40.01 -3.97
N PHE A 134 -21.16 41.34 -4.00
CA PHE A 134 -20.35 42.09 -4.95
C PHE A 134 -19.73 43.32 -4.28
N GLY A 135 -18.59 43.80 -4.80
CA GLY A 135 -17.91 44.97 -4.26
C GLY A 135 -17.26 45.80 -5.35
N ARG A 136 -16.68 46.93 -4.95
CA ARG A 136 -16.11 47.96 -5.84
C ARG A 136 -15.11 47.41 -6.86
N ASP A 137 -14.08 46.72 -6.37
CA ASP A 137 -12.99 46.16 -7.18
C ASP A 137 -12.78 44.65 -6.97
N LYS A 138 -13.52 44.05 -6.02
CA LYS A 138 -13.32 42.67 -5.59
C LYS A 138 -14.32 41.73 -6.24
N ILE A 139 -13.80 40.67 -6.85
CA ILE A 139 -14.59 39.53 -7.32
C ILE A 139 -14.59 38.50 -6.18
N TYR A 140 -15.76 38.23 -5.62
CA TYR A 140 -15.92 37.37 -4.43
C TYR A 140 -16.01 35.89 -4.79
N ASP A 141 -16.70 35.56 -5.88
CA ASP A 141 -16.75 34.21 -6.45
C ASP A 141 -17.14 34.25 -7.94
N ASP A 142 -16.96 33.13 -8.64
CA ASP A 142 -17.36 32.93 -10.04
C ASP A 142 -18.81 32.40 -10.19
N VAL A 143 -19.50 32.19 -9.06
CA VAL A 143 -20.84 31.58 -8.99
C VAL A 143 -21.94 32.65 -9.01
N SER A 144 -21.73 33.75 -8.32
CA SER A 144 -22.58 34.93 -8.22
C SER A 144 -22.75 35.55 -9.59
N VAL A 145 -24.01 35.75 -9.98
CA VAL A 145 -24.35 36.34 -11.28
C VAL A 145 -23.81 37.76 -11.35
N ILE A 146 -23.97 38.55 -10.29
CA ILE A 146 -23.47 39.93 -10.23
C ILE A 146 -21.94 39.97 -10.29
N SER A 147 -21.23 39.04 -9.64
CA SER A 147 -19.77 38.96 -9.75
C SER A 147 -19.31 38.58 -11.16
N ARG A 148 -19.98 37.63 -11.83
CA ARG A 148 -19.68 37.31 -13.25
C ARG A 148 -20.01 38.46 -14.19
N PHE A 149 -21.09 39.19 -13.94
CA PHE A 149 -21.44 40.38 -14.71
C PHE A 149 -20.39 41.47 -14.53
N HIS A 150 -19.95 41.73 -13.30
CA HIS A 150 -18.86 42.65 -13.02
C HIS A 150 -17.58 42.24 -13.78
N GLU A 151 -17.18 40.96 -13.69
CA GLU A 151 -15.98 40.46 -14.37
C GLU A 151 -16.08 40.55 -15.90
N SER A 152 -17.23 40.15 -16.48
CA SER A 152 -17.45 40.20 -17.93
C SER A 152 -17.54 41.63 -18.47
N ALA A 153 -18.21 42.52 -17.75
CA ALA A 153 -18.25 43.95 -18.07
C ALA A 153 -16.84 44.54 -18.14
N LYS A 154 -16.01 44.30 -17.12
CA LYS A 154 -14.64 44.82 -17.05
C LYS A 154 -13.74 44.22 -18.13
N LYS A 155 -13.82 42.91 -18.38
CA LYS A 155 -12.90 42.22 -19.32
C LYS A 155 -13.31 42.31 -20.79
N LYS A 156 -14.62 42.42 -21.09
CA LYS A 156 -15.16 42.20 -22.45
C LYS A 156 -16.13 43.30 -22.92
N GLY A 157 -16.40 44.31 -22.11
CA GLY A 157 -17.33 45.39 -22.47
C GLY A 157 -18.80 44.93 -22.59
N GLY A 158 -19.17 43.83 -21.91
CA GLY A 158 -20.56 43.37 -21.88
C GLY A 158 -20.81 42.24 -20.89
N VAL A 159 -22.08 42.02 -20.57
CA VAL A 159 -22.57 41.01 -19.63
C VAL A 159 -23.20 39.84 -20.37
N LEU A 160 -22.92 38.63 -19.89
CA LEU A 160 -23.35 37.38 -20.51
C LEU A 160 -24.45 36.72 -19.68
N VAL A 161 -25.68 36.81 -20.15
CA VAL A 161 -26.88 36.27 -19.48
C VAL A 161 -27.08 34.81 -19.88
N GLU A 162 -27.17 33.92 -18.89
CA GLU A 162 -27.38 32.48 -19.11
C GLU A 162 -28.85 32.16 -19.41
N GLY A 163 -29.08 31.31 -20.41
CA GLY A 163 -30.40 30.75 -20.72
C GLY A 163 -31.41 31.84 -21.13
N THR A 164 -32.55 31.89 -20.44
CA THR A 164 -33.60 32.89 -20.65
C THR A 164 -33.40 34.17 -19.81
N GLY A 165 -32.42 34.20 -18.90
CA GLY A 165 -32.23 35.30 -17.95
C GLY A 165 -33.31 35.42 -16.86
N LEU A 166 -34.15 34.38 -16.70
CA LEU A 166 -35.22 34.33 -15.69
C LEU A 166 -34.78 33.70 -14.36
N ASN A 167 -33.52 33.30 -14.24
CA ASN A 167 -32.97 32.94 -12.94
C ASN A 167 -32.96 34.14 -12.01
N HIS A 168 -33.07 33.87 -10.72
CA HIS A 168 -33.08 34.89 -9.69
C HIS A 168 -31.70 35.05 -9.06
N SER A 169 -31.43 36.27 -8.61
CA SER A 169 -30.24 36.71 -7.91
C SER A 169 -30.66 37.58 -6.72
N LEU A 170 -29.86 37.54 -5.65
CA LEU A 170 -30.08 38.28 -4.41
C LEU A 170 -28.86 39.18 -4.12
N PRO A 171 -28.56 40.18 -4.96
CA PRO A 171 -27.31 40.93 -4.89
C PRO A 171 -27.20 41.77 -3.61
N VAL A 172 -26.05 41.71 -2.95
CA VAL A 172 -25.73 42.51 -1.76
C VAL A 172 -24.31 43.07 -1.86
N PHE A 173 -24.17 44.37 -1.55
CA PHE A 173 -22.89 45.07 -1.63
C PHE A 173 -22.03 44.80 -0.39
N ASP A 174 -20.75 44.54 -0.58
CA ASP A 174 -19.82 44.14 0.48
C ASP A 174 -19.67 45.18 1.60
N GLU A 175 -19.61 46.47 1.26
CA GLU A 175 -19.54 47.55 2.25
C GLU A 175 -20.78 47.59 3.15
N ASP A 176 -21.98 47.36 2.60
CA ASP A 176 -23.21 47.36 3.39
C ASP A 176 -23.27 46.15 4.34
N VAL A 177 -22.69 45.02 3.94
CA VAL A 177 -22.55 43.85 4.82
C VAL A 177 -21.59 44.16 5.96
N LEU A 178 -20.44 44.78 5.67
CA LEU A 178 -19.48 45.19 6.69
C LEU A 178 -20.09 46.18 7.68
N ASP A 179 -20.77 47.22 7.17
CA ASP A 179 -21.46 48.22 8.00
C ASP A 179 -22.52 47.57 8.90
N PHE A 180 -23.29 46.62 8.38
CA PHE A 180 -24.25 45.87 9.17
C PHE A 180 -23.59 45.05 10.28
N LEU A 181 -22.49 44.35 9.98
CA LEU A 181 -21.77 43.53 10.96
C LEU A 181 -21.15 44.37 12.06
N VAL A 182 -20.59 45.55 11.73
CA VAL A 182 -20.11 46.53 12.71
C VAL A 182 -21.27 47.05 13.57
N LYS A 183 -22.42 47.34 12.97
CA LYS A 183 -23.61 47.80 13.71
C LYS A 183 -24.11 46.78 14.74
N GLN A 184 -23.95 45.47 14.48
CA GLN A 184 -24.28 44.42 15.45
C GLN A 184 -23.39 44.44 16.71
N THR A 185 -22.25 45.16 16.69
CA THR A 185 -21.41 45.31 17.89
C THR A 185 -21.92 46.38 18.85
N GLU A 186 -22.78 47.29 18.38
CA GLU A 186 -23.25 48.45 19.14
C GLU A 186 -24.72 48.33 19.58
N GLU A 187 -25.56 47.62 18.80
CA GLU A 187 -27.00 47.50 19.09
C GLU A 187 -27.35 46.17 19.79
N THR A 188 -28.27 46.24 20.76
CA THR A 188 -29.04 45.08 21.27
C THR A 188 -29.97 44.60 20.14
N GLY A 189 -29.42 43.81 19.21
CA GLY A 189 -30.03 43.52 17.91
C GLY A 189 -31.34 42.73 17.94
N SER A 190 -32.00 42.64 16.77
CA SER A 190 -33.30 42.00 16.48
C SER A 190 -33.61 40.76 17.34
N SER A 191 -34.90 40.63 17.72
CA SER A 191 -35.43 39.47 18.45
C SER A 191 -35.37 38.15 17.66
N LYS A 192 -35.15 38.20 16.35
CA LYS A 192 -35.04 37.00 15.51
C LYS A 192 -33.62 36.46 15.47
N LYS A 193 -33.53 35.13 15.36
CA LYS A 193 -32.27 34.40 15.19
C LYS A 193 -31.70 34.48 13.78
N ILE A 194 -32.56 34.55 12.76
CA ILE A 194 -32.14 34.54 11.36
C ILE A 194 -32.30 35.95 10.78
N LEU A 195 -31.23 36.47 10.19
CA LEU A 195 -31.17 37.81 9.61
C LEU A 195 -30.77 37.70 8.14
N TYR A 196 -31.63 38.19 7.23
CA TYR A 196 -31.38 38.17 5.79
C TYR A 196 -30.74 39.48 5.34
N LEU A 197 -29.49 39.39 4.86
CA LEU A 197 -28.72 40.50 4.29
C LEU A 197 -28.77 40.42 2.76
N PHE A 198 -29.96 40.61 2.23
CA PHE A 198 -30.23 40.72 0.81
C PHE A 198 -31.61 41.38 0.59
N PRO A 199 -31.92 41.83 -0.64
CA PRO A 199 -33.21 42.45 -0.92
C PRO A 199 -34.38 41.51 -0.58
N ASN A 200 -35.49 42.06 -0.09
CA ASN A 200 -36.72 41.31 0.17
C ASN A 200 -37.43 40.83 -1.11
N ARG A 201 -36.91 41.18 -2.29
CA ARG A 201 -37.42 40.77 -3.60
C ARG A 201 -36.28 40.18 -4.42
N GLU A 202 -36.52 39.00 -4.95
CA GLU A 202 -35.62 38.34 -5.89
C GLU A 202 -35.55 39.12 -7.21
N ILE A 203 -34.33 39.34 -7.73
CA ILE A 203 -34.10 40.09 -8.98
C ILE A 203 -33.70 39.11 -10.07
N THR A 204 -34.32 39.20 -11.25
CA THR A 204 -33.91 38.32 -12.36
C THR A 204 -32.56 38.72 -12.93
N ASP A 205 -31.78 37.75 -13.40
CA ASP A 205 -30.49 37.97 -14.06
C ASP A 205 -30.62 38.98 -15.22
N LEU A 206 -31.72 38.93 -15.98
CA LEU A 206 -32.00 39.89 -17.04
C LEU A 206 -32.26 41.31 -16.49
N SER A 207 -32.99 41.44 -15.38
CA SER A 207 -33.23 42.74 -14.74
C SER A 207 -31.93 43.34 -14.23
N LEU A 208 -31.07 42.51 -13.62
CA LEU A 208 -29.76 42.90 -13.15
C LEU A 208 -28.84 43.36 -14.31
N ALA A 209 -28.81 42.60 -15.41
CA ALA A 209 -28.07 42.97 -16.61
C ALA A 209 -28.55 44.32 -17.20
N ARG A 210 -29.87 44.55 -17.20
CA ARG A 210 -30.46 45.83 -17.63
C ARG A 210 -30.11 46.99 -16.69
N MET A 211 -30.07 46.78 -15.38
CA MET A 211 -29.60 47.80 -14.42
C MET A 211 -28.15 48.19 -14.70
N ILE A 212 -27.27 47.21 -14.92
CA ILE A 212 -25.87 47.46 -15.28
C ILE A 212 -25.78 48.24 -16.60
N LYS A 213 -26.48 47.81 -17.65
CA LYS A 213 -26.50 48.52 -18.95
C LYS A 213 -27.08 49.93 -18.84
N LYS A 214 -28.08 50.15 -17.99
CA LYS A 214 -28.67 51.48 -17.76
C LYS A 214 -27.66 52.43 -17.10
N ILE A 215 -26.87 51.93 -16.14
CA ILE A 215 -25.83 52.72 -15.46
C ILE A 215 -24.61 52.92 -16.35
N TYR A 216 -24.25 51.90 -17.13
CA TYR A 216 -23.11 51.88 -18.04
C TYR A 216 -23.58 51.59 -19.48
N PRO A 217 -24.07 52.61 -20.21
CA PRO A 217 -24.66 52.45 -21.55
C PRO A 217 -23.81 51.68 -22.59
N PRO A 218 -22.47 51.77 -22.60
CA PRO A 218 -21.64 51.04 -23.57
C PRO A 218 -21.65 49.50 -23.38
N ILE A 219 -22.13 49.00 -22.25
CA ILE A 219 -22.15 47.56 -21.94
C ILE A 219 -23.19 46.85 -22.81
N SER A 220 -22.74 45.83 -23.54
CA SER A 220 -23.60 44.92 -24.30
C SER A 220 -24.22 43.84 -23.40
N ILE A 221 -25.42 43.36 -23.77
CA ILE A 221 -26.08 42.22 -23.09
C ILE A 221 -26.21 41.12 -24.12
N ASP A 222 -25.51 40.01 -23.91
CA ASP A 222 -25.51 38.85 -24.78
C ASP A 222 -26.03 37.62 -24.06
N PHE A 223 -26.78 36.76 -24.76
CA PHE A 223 -27.30 35.52 -24.20
C PHE A 223 -26.42 34.33 -24.58
N VAL A 224 -26.20 33.44 -23.62
CA VAL A 224 -25.43 32.20 -23.82
C VAL A 224 -26.25 30.96 -23.50
N LYS A 225 -26.12 29.92 -24.33
CA LYS A 225 -26.75 28.62 -24.08
C LYS A 225 -26.13 27.98 -22.84
N GLY A 226 -26.97 27.63 -21.87
CA GLY A 226 -26.57 27.02 -20.60
C GLY A 226 -27.17 27.76 -19.41
N GLY A 227 -26.96 27.21 -18.20
CA GLY A 227 -27.49 27.74 -16.95
C GLY A 227 -28.52 26.78 -16.34
N ASN A 228 -28.22 26.23 -15.17
CA ASN A 228 -29.21 25.46 -14.40
C ASN A 228 -30.15 26.44 -13.69
N PRO A 229 -31.44 26.10 -13.54
CA PRO A 229 -32.35 26.91 -12.75
C PRO A 229 -31.82 27.06 -11.33
N ARG A 230 -31.67 28.31 -10.87
CA ARG A 230 -31.23 28.63 -9.50
C ARG A 230 -32.46 28.97 -8.69
N LYS A 231 -32.68 28.24 -7.61
CA LYS A 231 -33.69 28.56 -6.60
C LYS A 231 -32.98 28.70 -5.26
N TYR A 232 -33.22 29.81 -4.58
CA TYR A 232 -32.77 30.00 -3.21
C TYR A 232 -33.72 29.27 -2.27
N PHE A 233 -33.17 28.55 -1.31
CA PHE A 233 -33.94 28.12 -0.16
C PHE A 233 -33.78 29.19 0.92
N ILE A 234 -34.80 30.02 1.10
CA ILE A 234 -34.85 31.01 2.18
C ILE A 234 -35.54 30.32 3.36
N PRO A 235 -34.83 30.04 4.49
CA PRO A 235 -35.46 29.48 5.68
C PRO A 235 -36.59 30.39 6.16
N GLU A 236 -37.64 29.86 6.79
CA GLU A 236 -38.70 30.69 7.38
C GLU A 236 -38.29 31.31 8.72
N GLY A 237 -38.97 32.39 9.13
CA GLY A 237 -38.88 32.93 10.50
C GLY A 237 -37.76 33.94 10.77
N GLY A 238 -37.01 34.38 9.75
CA GLY A 238 -36.02 35.45 9.86
C GLY A 238 -36.55 36.83 9.48
N ASP A 239 -35.70 37.85 9.70
CA ASP A 239 -35.99 39.25 9.39
C ASP A 239 -35.13 39.77 8.23
N PHE A 240 -35.76 40.47 7.28
CA PHE A 240 -35.06 41.23 6.25
C PHE A 240 -34.56 42.56 6.83
N VAL A 241 -33.27 42.64 7.12
CA VAL A 241 -32.67 43.81 7.79
C VAL A 241 -32.28 44.94 6.85
N MET A 242 -32.28 44.67 5.53
CA MET A 242 -31.86 45.63 4.50
C MET A 242 -33.01 46.54 4.01
N GLY A 243 -34.25 46.34 4.46
CA GLY A 243 -35.39 47.20 4.11
C GLY A 243 -35.63 47.34 2.59
N ASP A 244 -35.89 48.58 2.14
CA ASP A 244 -35.98 48.94 0.72
C ASP A 244 -34.58 49.08 0.09
N TYR A 245 -33.90 47.95 -0.08
CA TYR A 245 -32.53 47.90 -0.56
C TYR A 245 -32.45 48.21 -2.07
N LYS A 246 -32.01 49.42 -2.41
CA LYS A 246 -31.85 49.89 -3.79
C LYS A 246 -30.58 49.35 -4.44
N VAL A 247 -30.69 48.17 -5.06
CA VAL A 247 -29.56 47.50 -5.75
C VAL A 247 -28.96 48.39 -6.85
N GLU A 248 -29.77 49.16 -7.58
CA GLU A 248 -29.29 50.06 -8.65
C GLU A 248 -28.27 51.09 -8.12
N ASP A 249 -28.50 51.67 -6.94
CA ASP A 249 -27.60 52.65 -6.32
C ASP A 249 -26.26 52.03 -5.92
N LYS A 250 -26.26 50.73 -5.59
CA LYS A 250 -25.06 49.99 -5.23
C LYS A 250 -24.26 49.58 -6.46
N ILE A 251 -24.93 49.24 -7.57
CA ILE A 251 -24.26 48.97 -8.86
C ILE A 251 -23.53 50.23 -9.38
N ARG A 252 -24.02 51.44 -9.10
CA ARG A 252 -23.33 52.70 -9.44
C ARG A 252 -21.96 52.84 -8.77
N LYS A 253 -21.73 52.16 -7.65
CA LYS A 253 -20.43 52.17 -6.96
C LYS A 253 -19.40 51.23 -7.61
N LEU A 254 -19.79 50.36 -8.55
CA LEU A 254 -18.84 49.49 -9.24
C LEU A 254 -17.83 50.33 -10.04
N ASN A 255 -16.55 49.97 -9.99
CA ASN A 255 -15.55 50.65 -10.81
C ASN A 255 -15.45 49.98 -12.19
N LEU A 256 -16.13 50.56 -13.18
CA LEU A 256 -16.15 50.09 -14.58
C LEU A 256 -15.57 51.12 -15.56
N ASP A 257 -14.72 52.03 -15.08
CA ASP A 257 -14.20 53.17 -15.86
C ASP A 257 -13.32 52.73 -17.05
N GLU A 258 -12.68 51.56 -16.94
CA GLU A 258 -11.94 50.91 -18.03
C GLU A 258 -12.73 49.69 -18.55
N LEU A 259 -13.67 49.93 -19.45
CA LEU A 259 -14.37 48.84 -20.16
C LEU A 259 -13.40 48.17 -21.14
N GLY A 260 -13.14 46.87 -20.95
CA GLY A 260 -12.38 46.05 -21.88
C GLY A 260 -13.00 46.01 -23.29
N GLY A 261 -12.17 45.77 -24.32
CA GLY A 261 -12.55 45.82 -25.73
C GLY A 261 -13.74 44.93 -26.13
N LYS A 262 -14.34 45.24 -27.30
CA LYS A 262 -15.57 44.63 -27.86
C LYS A 262 -15.62 43.10 -27.73
N ILE A 263 -16.81 42.57 -27.38
CA ILE A 263 -17.10 41.13 -27.34
C ILE A 263 -16.81 40.49 -28.71
N GLU A 264 -15.69 39.77 -28.83
CA GLU A 264 -15.58 38.72 -29.84
C GLU A 264 -16.52 37.59 -29.45
N LYS A 265 -17.42 37.17 -30.36
CA LYS A 265 -18.21 35.93 -30.28
C LYS A 265 -17.33 34.67 -30.35
N LYS A 266 -16.23 34.61 -29.61
CA LYS A 266 -15.54 33.35 -29.34
C LYS A 266 -16.31 32.65 -28.23
N LYS A 267 -16.62 31.37 -28.46
CA LYS A 267 -16.99 30.41 -27.41
C LYS A 267 -16.24 30.80 -26.14
N ILE A 268 -16.97 31.05 -25.05
CA ILE A 268 -16.38 31.27 -23.74
C ILE A 268 -15.64 29.98 -23.38
N ILE A 269 -14.38 29.89 -23.81
CA ILE A 269 -13.43 28.93 -23.29
C ILE A 269 -13.17 29.49 -21.90
N ARG A 270 -13.78 28.86 -20.89
CA ARG A 270 -13.40 29.05 -19.50
C ARG A 270 -11.88 28.94 -19.43
N GLN A 271 -11.17 30.05 -19.21
CA GLN A 271 -9.97 29.98 -18.39
C GLN A 271 -10.47 29.76 -16.96
N GLY A 272 -10.97 28.55 -16.70
CA GLY A 272 -10.76 28.03 -15.38
C GLY A 272 -9.24 28.02 -15.19
N VAL A 273 -8.78 28.30 -13.97
CA VAL A 273 -7.73 27.44 -13.39
C VAL A 273 -7.92 26.07 -14.02
N ARG A 274 -6.91 25.48 -14.69
CA ARG A 274 -7.02 24.19 -15.37
C ARG A 274 -7.57 23.14 -14.39
N LEU A 275 -8.88 23.14 -14.19
CA LEU A 275 -9.69 22.06 -13.72
C LEU A 275 -9.65 21.19 -14.94
N TYR A 276 -8.65 20.30 -14.97
CA TYR A 276 -8.70 19.15 -15.84
C TYR A 276 -10.17 18.72 -15.87
N SER A 277 -10.79 18.76 -17.05
CA SER A 277 -12.13 18.21 -17.19
C SER A 277 -12.10 16.85 -16.52
N TYR A 278 -13.06 16.53 -15.66
CA TYR A 278 -13.10 15.24 -14.99
C TYR A 278 -12.83 14.09 -15.99
N LYS A 279 -13.27 14.24 -17.24
CA LYS A 279 -12.93 13.35 -18.36
C LYS A 279 -11.44 13.32 -18.71
N THR A 280 -10.78 14.46 -18.90
CA THR A 280 -9.33 14.51 -19.17
C THR A 280 -8.50 14.01 -17.99
N PHE A 281 -8.92 14.32 -16.75
CA PHE A 281 -8.34 13.74 -15.55
C PHE A 281 -8.48 12.21 -15.56
N TRP A 282 -9.66 11.67 -15.87
CA TRP A 282 -9.89 10.23 -15.96
C TRP A 282 -9.13 9.57 -17.11
N ILE A 283 -8.94 10.26 -18.24
CA ILE A 283 -8.13 9.74 -19.35
C ILE A 283 -6.66 9.67 -18.93
N ILE A 284 -6.11 10.73 -18.33
CA ILE A 284 -4.73 10.74 -17.84
C ILE A 284 -4.56 9.71 -16.71
N PHE A 285 -5.54 9.62 -15.81
CA PHE A 285 -5.57 8.62 -14.75
C PHE A 285 -5.63 7.21 -15.32
N MET A 286 -6.44 6.94 -16.35
CA MET A 286 -6.52 5.63 -17.00
C MET A 286 -5.23 5.28 -17.71
N ILE A 287 -4.60 6.22 -18.41
CA ILE A 287 -3.30 6.01 -19.04
C ILE A 287 -2.24 5.70 -17.97
N PHE A 288 -2.20 6.49 -16.90
CA PHE A 288 -1.28 6.26 -15.78
C PHE A 288 -1.55 4.92 -15.09
N PHE A 289 -2.83 4.59 -14.86
CA PHE A 289 -3.26 3.33 -14.27
C PHE A 289 -2.82 2.15 -15.12
N LEU A 290 -3.04 2.21 -16.44
CA LEU A 290 -2.61 1.19 -17.41
C LEU A 290 -1.09 1.03 -17.41
N LEU A 291 -0.33 2.13 -17.43
CA LEU A 291 1.14 2.10 -17.36
C LEU A 291 1.67 1.57 -16.01
N SER A 292 0.91 1.75 -14.93
CA SER A 292 1.29 1.23 -13.60
C SER A 292 0.87 -0.23 -13.37
N LEU A 293 -0.06 -0.76 -14.18
CA LEU A 293 -0.68 -2.06 -13.96
C LEU A 293 0.33 -3.23 -14.06
N PRO A 294 1.27 -3.29 -15.01
CA PRO A 294 2.27 -4.35 -15.06
C PRO A 294 3.18 -4.37 -13.83
N LEU A 295 3.57 -3.20 -13.32
CA LEU A 295 4.34 -3.09 -12.08
C LEU A 295 3.53 -3.58 -10.87
N LEU A 296 2.29 -3.10 -10.70
CA LEU A 296 1.44 -3.49 -9.58
C LEU A 296 1.12 -4.98 -9.58
N THR A 297 0.83 -5.54 -10.76
CA THR A 297 0.57 -6.99 -10.91
C THR A 297 1.83 -7.81 -10.64
N ALA A 298 3.00 -7.40 -11.15
CA ALA A 298 4.26 -8.08 -10.87
C ALA A 298 4.56 -8.10 -9.36
N LEU A 299 4.39 -6.98 -8.66
CA LEU A 299 4.62 -6.90 -7.22
C LEU A 299 3.62 -7.74 -6.42
N PHE A 300 2.32 -7.65 -6.74
CA PHE A 300 1.27 -8.40 -6.06
C PHE A 300 1.46 -9.92 -6.21
N TYR A 301 1.70 -10.40 -7.43
CA TYR A 301 1.93 -11.83 -7.66
C TYR A 301 3.28 -12.32 -7.13
N SER A 302 4.31 -11.47 -7.09
CA SER A 302 5.57 -11.82 -6.42
C SER A 302 5.36 -12.00 -4.92
N PHE A 303 4.59 -11.12 -4.28
CA PHE A 303 4.24 -11.25 -2.86
C PHE A 303 3.48 -12.56 -2.59
N LEU A 304 2.47 -12.88 -3.39
CA LEU A 304 1.74 -14.16 -3.29
C LEU A 304 2.65 -15.36 -3.54
N GLY A 305 3.60 -15.24 -4.47
CA GLY A 305 4.62 -16.24 -4.75
C GLY A 305 5.51 -16.53 -3.55
N ILE A 306 6.07 -15.48 -2.94
CA ILE A 306 6.91 -15.57 -1.72
C ILE A 306 6.11 -16.19 -0.57
N TYR A 307 4.88 -15.71 -0.34
CA TYR A 307 4.01 -16.25 0.71
C TYR A 307 3.76 -17.76 0.51
N SER A 308 3.48 -18.17 -0.73
CA SER A 308 3.23 -19.57 -1.07
C SER A 308 4.49 -20.44 -0.87
N LEU A 309 5.67 -19.94 -1.23
CA LEU A 309 6.94 -20.63 -0.97
C LEU A 309 7.20 -20.80 0.53
N ASN A 310 6.94 -19.78 1.33
CA ASN A 310 7.12 -19.87 2.77
C ASN A 310 6.14 -20.87 3.41
N SER A 311 4.90 -20.93 2.90
CA SER A 311 3.92 -21.95 3.28
C SER A 311 4.37 -23.36 2.87
N ALA A 312 4.98 -23.50 1.68
CA ALA A 312 5.55 -24.76 1.22
C ALA A 312 6.70 -25.23 2.14
N LYS A 313 7.60 -24.32 2.51
CA LYS A 313 8.69 -24.58 3.48
C LYS A 313 8.13 -25.09 4.82
N ASN A 314 7.17 -24.36 5.40
CA ASN A 314 6.56 -24.74 6.68
C ASN A 314 5.84 -26.11 6.62
N SER A 315 5.20 -26.42 5.49
CA SER A 315 4.55 -27.72 5.27
C SER A 315 5.56 -28.85 5.13
N LEU A 316 6.70 -28.57 4.47
CA LEU A 316 7.81 -29.50 4.31
C LEU A 316 8.48 -29.83 5.65
N GLU A 317 8.73 -28.83 6.50
CA GLU A 317 9.26 -29.01 7.86
C GLU A 317 8.34 -29.88 8.74
N LYS A 318 7.03 -29.83 8.50
CA LYS A 318 6.04 -30.69 9.17
C LYS A 318 5.90 -32.08 8.53
N GLY A 319 6.69 -32.39 7.51
CA GLY A 319 6.64 -33.67 6.78
C GLY A 319 5.42 -33.88 5.88
N ASN A 320 4.62 -32.82 5.64
CA ASN A 320 3.43 -32.88 4.79
C ASN A 320 3.78 -32.52 3.33
N LEU A 321 4.26 -33.51 2.58
CA LEU A 321 4.69 -33.34 1.19
C LEU A 321 3.55 -32.91 0.25
N VAL A 322 2.32 -33.41 0.45
CA VAL A 322 1.17 -33.09 -0.42
C VAL A 322 0.81 -31.61 -0.34
N SER A 323 0.74 -31.07 0.88
CA SER A 323 0.50 -29.63 1.08
C SER A 323 1.69 -28.80 0.57
N ALA A 324 2.93 -29.23 0.85
CA ALA A 324 4.12 -28.54 0.39
C ALA A 324 4.17 -28.46 -1.15
N HIS A 325 3.83 -29.54 -1.86
CA HIS A 325 3.80 -29.60 -3.31
C HIS A 325 2.73 -28.65 -3.87
N LYS A 326 1.52 -28.67 -3.31
CA LYS A 326 0.44 -27.75 -3.70
C LYS A 326 0.86 -26.29 -3.54
N ASP A 327 1.53 -25.96 -2.44
CA ASP A 327 1.97 -24.60 -2.11
C ASP A 327 3.11 -24.14 -3.02
N ALA A 328 4.10 -25.01 -3.27
CA ALA A 328 5.18 -24.74 -4.21
C ALA A 328 4.66 -24.52 -5.64
N LYS A 329 3.68 -25.33 -6.07
CA LYS A 329 3.04 -25.19 -7.40
C LYS A 329 2.23 -23.90 -7.51
N ARG A 330 1.54 -23.49 -6.45
CA ARG A 330 0.89 -22.17 -6.37
C ARG A 330 1.92 -21.05 -6.49
N GLY A 331 3.02 -21.13 -5.74
CA GLY A 331 4.14 -20.19 -5.82
C GLY A 331 4.66 -20.05 -7.25
N LEU A 332 4.98 -21.17 -7.91
CA LEU A 332 5.43 -21.19 -9.30
C LEU A 332 4.42 -20.56 -10.26
N THR A 333 3.12 -20.80 -10.06
CA THR A 333 2.06 -20.20 -10.88
C THR A 333 2.03 -18.68 -10.71
N PHE A 334 2.12 -18.19 -9.47
CA PHE A 334 2.16 -16.74 -9.21
C PHE A 334 3.41 -16.08 -9.79
N PHE A 335 4.59 -16.70 -9.63
CA PHE A 335 5.81 -16.15 -10.24
C PHE A 335 5.80 -16.20 -11.76
N ASN A 336 5.12 -17.16 -12.39
CA ASN A 336 4.92 -17.15 -13.84
C ASN A 336 4.09 -15.94 -14.30
N VAL A 337 3.04 -15.58 -13.56
CA VAL A 337 2.24 -14.38 -13.85
C VAL A 337 3.08 -13.13 -13.58
N ALA A 338 3.78 -13.08 -12.45
CA ALA A 338 4.65 -11.96 -12.11
C ALA A 338 5.74 -11.74 -13.17
N GLU A 339 6.37 -12.79 -13.69
CA GLU A 339 7.42 -12.70 -14.71
C GLU A 339 6.85 -12.16 -16.04
N LYS A 340 5.67 -12.62 -16.45
CA LYS A 340 5.00 -12.09 -17.64
C LYS A 340 4.71 -10.60 -17.48
N SER A 341 4.19 -10.19 -16.31
CA SER A 341 3.94 -8.78 -15.99
C SER A 341 5.23 -7.95 -15.92
N SER A 342 6.31 -8.47 -15.32
CA SER A 342 7.58 -7.74 -15.19
C SER A 342 8.28 -7.57 -16.54
N ARG A 343 8.14 -8.53 -17.47
CA ARG A 343 8.63 -8.37 -18.85
C ARG A 343 7.90 -7.26 -19.59
N LEU A 344 6.57 -7.16 -19.44
CA LEU A 344 5.78 -6.06 -20.01
C LEU A 344 6.22 -4.72 -19.41
N MET A 345 6.38 -4.64 -18.08
CA MET A 345 6.89 -3.46 -17.41
C MET A 345 8.28 -3.02 -17.91
N VAL A 346 9.20 -3.97 -18.18
CA VAL A 346 10.51 -3.63 -18.77
C VAL A 346 10.38 -2.99 -20.14
N SER A 347 9.46 -3.48 -20.97
CA SER A 347 9.19 -2.88 -22.28
C SER A 347 8.65 -1.44 -22.16
N GLU A 348 7.76 -1.17 -21.20
CA GLU A 348 7.23 0.17 -20.92
C GLU A 348 8.29 1.11 -20.33
N ALA A 349 9.11 0.61 -19.39
CA ALA A 349 10.17 1.37 -18.75
C ALA A 349 11.27 1.80 -19.74
N SER A 350 11.42 1.08 -20.85
CA SER A 350 12.35 1.44 -21.92
C SER A 350 11.98 2.72 -22.66
N ILE A 351 10.69 3.04 -22.71
CA ILE A 351 10.14 4.25 -23.31
C ILE A 351 10.37 5.45 -22.38
N VAL A 352 10.34 5.22 -21.06
CA VAL A 352 10.43 6.27 -20.02
C VAL A 352 11.87 6.49 -19.52
N GLY A 353 12.83 5.66 -19.94
CA GLY A 353 14.25 5.80 -19.59
C GLY A 353 14.66 5.17 -18.24
N ILE A 354 13.80 4.35 -17.62
CA ILE A 354 14.03 3.72 -16.30
C ILE A 354 14.42 2.24 -16.48
N ASN A 355 15.34 1.98 -17.41
CA ASN A 355 15.72 0.63 -17.84
C ASN A 355 16.46 -0.18 -16.75
N GLY A 356 17.26 0.49 -15.91
CA GLY A 356 18.10 -0.19 -14.92
C GLY A 356 17.28 -0.87 -13.82
N GLN A 357 16.35 -0.13 -13.22
CA GLN A 357 15.53 -0.59 -12.10
C GLN A 357 14.51 -1.64 -12.53
N SER A 358 13.88 -1.45 -13.70
CA SER A 358 12.92 -2.41 -14.25
C SER A 358 13.56 -3.76 -14.57
N ARG A 359 14.77 -3.77 -15.15
CA ARG A 359 15.54 -4.99 -15.40
C ARG A 359 15.95 -5.71 -14.11
N ARG A 360 16.35 -4.96 -13.08
CA ARG A 360 16.64 -5.53 -11.75
C ARG A 360 15.41 -6.25 -11.18
N LEU A 361 14.26 -5.58 -11.13
CA LEU A 361 13.02 -6.19 -10.65
C LEU A 361 12.65 -7.44 -11.46
N ASN A 362 12.73 -7.37 -12.79
CA ASN A 362 12.45 -8.53 -13.64
C ASN A 362 13.40 -9.72 -13.35
N ASN A 363 14.67 -9.45 -13.04
CA ASN A 363 15.61 -10.49 -12.64
C ASN A 363 15.23 -11.10 -11.28
N GLU A 364 14.86 -10.30 -10.29
CA GLU A 364 14.38 -10.79 -8.98
C GLU A 364 13.13 -11.68 -9.12
N VAL A 365 12.16 -11.26 -9.94
CA VAL A 365 10.96 -12.04 -10.21
C VAL A 365 11.30 -13.37 -10.90
N ARG A 366 12.24 -13.34 -11.85
CA ARG A 366 12.74 -14.54 -12.54
C ARG A 366 13.44 -15.48 -11.57
N LEU A 367 14.24 -14.96 -10.63
CA LEU A 367 14.86 -15.77 -9.58
C LEU A 367 13.79 -16.45 -8.70
N GLY A 368 12.75 -15.72 -8.27
CA GLY A 368 11.64 -16.29 -7.51
C GLY A 368 10.91 -17.43 -8.25
N LYS A 369 10.75 -17.29 -9.58
CA LYS A 369 10.25 -18.37 -10.45
C LYS A 369 11.19 -19.59 -10.47
N GLU A 370 12.48 -19.36 -10.68
CA GLU A 370 13.48 -20.43 -10.73
C GLU A 370 13.53 -21.21 -9.40
N VAL A 371 13.57 -20.51 -8.26
CA VAL A 371 13.49 -21.11 -6.91
C VAL A 371 12.20 -21.93 -6.76
N SER A 372 11.06 -21.39 -7.20
CA SER A 372 9.79 -22.12 -7.12
C SER A 372 9.76 -23.38 -7.97
N SER A 373 10.37 -23.34 -9.16
CA SER A 373 10.47 -24.51 -10.02
C SER A 373 11.36 -25.59 -9.40
N ALA A 374 12.50 -25.20 -8.83
CA ALA A 374 13.41 -26.13 -8.15
C ALA A 374 12.74 -26.78 -6.93
N ALA A 375 11.98 -26.00 -6.16
CA ALA A 375 11.20 -26.50 -5.02
C ALA A 375 10.12 -27.50 -5.46
N VAL A 376 9.38 -27.22 -6.55
CA VAL A 376 8.39 -28.17 -7.10
C VAL A 376 9.07 -29.48 -7.50
N TYR A 377 10.16 -29.43 -8.27
CA TYR A 377 10.87 -30.64 -8.68
C TYR A 377 11.39 -31.45 -7.49
N PHE A 378 11.93 -30.79 -6.47
CA PHE A 378 12.43 -31.45 -5.27
C PHE A 378 11.32 -32.15 -4.48
N ILE A 379 10.20 -31.45 -4.25
CA ILE A 379 9.08 -32.00 -3.48
C ILE A 379 8.42 -33.15 -4.26
N GLU A 380 8.21 -32.99 -5.57
CA GLU A 380 7.63 -34.03 -6.42
C GLU A 380 8.51 -35.29 -6.46
N ALA A 381 9.84 -35.13 -6.57
CA ALA A 381 10.77 -36.25 -6.45
C ALA A 381 10.65 -36.94 -5.07
N SER A 382 10.55 -36.14 -4.00
CA SER A 382 10.39 -36.65 -2.64
C SER A 382 9.08 -37.43 -2.45
N GLU A 383 7.99 -36.98 -3.08
CA GLU A 383 6.70 -37.70 -3.07
C GLU A 383 6.81 -39.06 -3.76
N LYS A 384 7.46 -39.12 -4.94
CA LYS A 384 7.70 -40.36 -5.68
C LYS A 384 8.57 -41.35 -4.89
N LEU A 385 9.68 -40.88 -4.33
CA LEU A 385 10.56 -41.70 -3.48
C LEU A 385 9.84 -42.22 -2.23
N LYS A 386 9.00 -41.39 -1.59
CA LYS A 386 8.17 -41.81 -0.46
C LYS A 386 7.13 -42.86 -0.88
N ALA A 387 6.52 -42.72 -2.05
CA ALA A 387 5.54 -43.68 -2.56
C ALA A 387 6.19 -45.06 -2.83
N ILE A 388 7.41 -45.08 -3.37
CA ILE A 388 8.23 -46.28 -3.56
C ILE A 388 8.53 -46.92 -2.21
N TYR A 389 9.06 -46.15 -1.26
CA TYR A 389 9.45 -46.66 0.07
C TYR A 389 8.28 -47.28 0.86
N ILE A 390 7.08 -46.68 0.76
CA ILE A 390 5.87 -47.19 1.44
C ILE A 390 5.22 -48.34 0.64
N GLY A 391 5.64 -48.58 -0.60
CA GLY A 391 5.08 -49.63 -1.47
C GLY A 391 3.73 -49.28 -2.08
N LYS A 392 3.42 -47.98 -2.22
CA LYS A 392 2.19 -47.50 -2.89
C LYS A 392 2.40 -47.26 -4.40
N SER A 393 3.64 -47.29 -4.86
CA SER A 393 4.00 -47.08 -6.26
C SER A 393 3.56 -48.26 -7.14
N GLN A 394 2.92 -47.95 -8.28
CA GLN A 394 2.49 -48.95 -9.26
C GLN A 394 3.64 -49.37 -10.19
N ASP A 395 4.53 -48.43 -10.52
CA ASP A 395 5.71 -48.65 -11.35
C ASP A 395 6.94 -48.02 -10.64
N PRO A 396 7.49 -48.72 -9.63
CA PRO A 396 8.53 -48.15 -8.77
C PRO A 396 9.83 -47.81 -9.53
N ARG A 397 10.15 -48.57 -10.58
CA ARG A 397 11.34 -48.32 -11.40
C ARG A 397 11.22 -47.02 -12.18
N ARG A 398 10.10 -46.84 -12.89
CA ARG A 398 9.86 -45.63 -13.67
C ARG A 398 9.76 -44.41 -12.76
N GLU A 399 9.02 -44.51 -11.66
CA GLU A 399 8.89 -43.41 -10.69
C GLU A 399 10.23 -43.04 -10.04
N PHE A 400 11.13 -44.00 -9.83
CA PHE A 400 12.48 -43.74 -9.33
C PHE A 400 13.30 -42.93 -10.36
N ILE A 401 13.29 -43.35 -11.64
CA ILE A 401 13.98 -42.64 -12.72
C ILE A 401 13.40 -41.22 -12.91
N GLU A 402 12.08 -41.06 -12.81
CA GLU A 402 11.43 -39.76 -12.83
C GLU A 402 11.90 -38.89 -11.64
N ALA A 403 11.96 -39.46 -10.44
CA ALA A 403 12.42 -38.75 -9.25
C ALA A 403 13.88 -38.30 -9.37
N THR A 404 14.79 -39.15 -9.86
CA THR A 404 16.20 -38.78 -10.06
C THR A 404 16.36 -37.68 -11.10
N ASN A 405 15.59 -37.71 -12.19
CA ASN A 405 15.57 -36.64 -13.20
C ASN A 405 15.04 -35.32 -12.63
N LEU A 406 13.98 -35.37 -11.82
CA LEU A 406 13.45 -34.19 -11.13
C LEU A 406 14.47 -33.59 -10.15
N LEU A 407 15.16 -34.42 -9.37
CA LEU A 407 16.25 -33.97 -8.49
C LEU A 407 17.38 -33.33 -9.31
N LYS A 408 17.79 -33.94 -10.42
CA LYS A 408 18.81 -33.38 -11.33
C LYS A 408 18.41 -32.00 -11.85
N ASN A 409 17.16 -31.82 -12.26
CA ASN A 409 16.63 -30.52 -12.70
C ASN A 409 16.63 -29.49 -11.56
N SER A 410 16.20 -29.90 -10.36
CA SER A 410 16.21 -29.04 -9.17
C SER A 410 17.61 -28.52 -8.85
N ILE A 411 18.60 -29.43 -8.80
CA ILE A 411 20.01 -29.12 -8.52
C ILE A 411 20.59 -28.22 -9.61
N SER A 412 20.31 -28.51 -10.88
CA SER A 412 20.80 -27.68 -11.99
C SER A 412 20.32 -26.23 -11.87
N VAL A 413 19.07 -26.02 -11.44
CA VAL A 413 18.53 -24.68 -11.19
C VAL A 413 19.22 -24.05 -9.98
N PHE A 414 19.41 -24.77 -8.88
CA PHE A 414 20.11 -24.24 -7.70
C PHE A 414 21.56 -23.84 -7.99
N ARG A 415 22.33 -24.66 -8.71
CA ARG A 415 23.71 -24.34 -9.13
C ARG A 415 23.79 -23.06 -9.94
N LYS A 416 22.82 -22.84 -10.84
CA LYS A 416 22.71 -21.60 -11.61
C LYS A 416 22.47 -20.40 -10.71
N ILE A 417 21.53 -20.51 -9.77
CA ILE A 417 21.20 -19.42 -8.84
C ILE A 417 22.39 -19.09 -7.92
N GLU A 418 23.13 -20.11 -7.47
CA GLU A 418 24.33 -19.92 -6.63
C GLU A 418 25.44 -19.19 -7.38
N ALA A 419 25.70 -19.55 -8.64
CA ALA A 419 26.69 -18.88 -9.49
C ALA A 419 26.38 -17.38 -9.67
N ASP A 420 25.10 -17.02 -9.71
CA ASP A 420 24.62 -15.65 -9.84
C ASP A 420 24.72 -14.82 -8.52
N LYS A 421 25.21 -15.41 -7.40
CA LYS A 421 25.42 -14.78 -6.08
C LYS A 421 24.18 -14.10 -5.45
N ASN A 422 22.97 -14.48 -5.86
CA ASN A 422 21.72 -13.83 -5.43
C ASN A 422 21.00 -14.51 -4.25
N LEU A 423 21.70 -15.34 -3.45
CA LEU A 423 21.09 -16.10 -2.34
C LEU A 423 21.48 -15.58 -0.95
N ASN A 424 20.56 -15.72 -0.01
CA ASN A 424 20.82 -15.54 1.41
C ASN A 424 21.77 -16.64 1.94
N SER A 425 22.74 -16.25 2.77
CA SER A 425 23.85 -17.06 3.27
C SER A 425 23.45 -18.30 4.10
N GLU A 426 22.23 -18.33 4.62
CA GLU A 426 21.71 -19.43 5.45
C GLU A 426 21.15 -20.57 4.59
N PHE A 427 20.30 -20.24 3.61
CA PHE A 427 19.73 -21.20 2.68
C PHE A 427 20.80 -21.88 1.80
N SER A 428 21.84 -21.13 1.41
CA SER A 428 22.98 -21.69 0.68
C SER A 428 23.77 -22.73 1.49
N ARG A 429 23.75 -22.67 2.83
CA ARG A 429 24.47 -23.64 3.68
C ARG A 429 23.74 -24.98 3.76
N GLU A 430 22.42 -24.94 3.90
CA GLU A 430 21.59 -26.16 3.94
C GLU A 430 21.58 -26.89 2.59
N ILE A 431 21.56 -26.17 1.47
CA ILE A 431 21.63 -26.82 0.15
C ILE A 431 23.02 -27.42 -0.09
N LYS A 432 24.10 -26.74 0.30
CA LYS A 432 25.46 -27.27 0.17
C LYS A 432 25.70 -28.56 0.94
N SER A 433 25.06 -28.74 2.09
CA SER A 433 25.22 -29.99 2.86
C SER A 433 24.53 -31.18 2.19
N LEU A 434 23.51 -30.94 1.36
CA LEU A 434 22.78 -31.97 0.61
C LEU A 434 23.41 -32.29 -0.76
N GLU A 435 24.24 -31.40 -1.29
CA GLU A 435 24.83 -31.53 -2.63
C GLU A 435 25.62 -32.83 -2.83
N PRO A 436 26.50 -33.30 -1.91
CA PRO A 436 27.25 -34.54 -2.12
C PRO A 436 26.37 -35.78 -2.20
N LEU A 437 25.32 -35.84 -1.38
CA LEU A 437 24.36 -36.96 -1.38
C LEU A 437 23.56 -36.97 -2.68
N LEU A 438 23.13 -35.80 -3.13
CA LEU A 438 22.37 -35.64 -4.35
C LEU A 438 23.22 -35.92 -5.60
N GLU A 439 24.49 -35.51 -5.61
CA GLU A 439 25.43 -35.80 -6.70
C GLU A 439 25.77 -37.29 -6.77
N MET A 440 25.94 -37.96 -5.63
CA MET A 440 26.04 -39.41 -5.55
C MET A 440 24.79 -40.08 -6.14
N LEU A 441 23.58 -39.64 -5.75
CA LEU A 441 22.31 -40.19 -6.27
C LEU A 441 22.17 -39.99 -7.79
N VAL A 442 22.56 -38.83 -8.31
CA VAL A 442 22.49 -38.55 -9.75
C VAL A 442 23.54 -39.35 -10.53
N SER A 443 24.78 -39.39 -10.06
CA SER A 443 25.89 -40.10 -10.74
C SER A 443 25.73 -41.62 -10.73
N THR A 444 24.99 -42.16 -9.76
CA THR A 444 24.68 -43.59 -9.68
C THR A 444 23.28 -43.94 -10.17
N SER A 445 22.54 -42.98 -10.74
CA SER A 445 21.13 -43.16 -11.14
C SER A 445 20.88 -44.27 -12.17
N GLU A 446 21.89 -44.65 -12.95
CA GLU A 446 21.81 -45.76 -13.91
C GLU A 446 22.00 -47.14 -13.25
N VAL A 447 22.78 -47.20 -12.15
CA VAL A 447 23.14 -48.44 -11.46
C VAL A 447 22.23 -48.70 -10.25
N LEU A 448 21.76 -47.63 -9.61
CA LEU A 448 20.84 -47.66 -8.48
C LEU A 448 19.59 -48.52 -8.75
N PRO A 449 18.96 -48.49 -9.93
CA PRO A 449 17.78 -49.31 -10.16
C PRO A 449 18.02 -50.83 -10.03
N ASP A 450 19.17 -51.30 -10.52
CA ASP A 450 19.56 -52.70 -10.34
C ASP A 450 19.92 -52.99 -8.88
N LEU A 451 20.71 -52.11 -8.25
CA LEU A 451 21.11 -52.28 -6.85
C LEU A 451 19.91 -52.29 -5.88
N LEU A 452 18.90 -51.49 -6.16
CA LEU A 452 17.68 -51.39 -5.34
C LEU A 452 16.67 -52.51 -5.64
N GLY A 453 16.99 -53.43 -6.55
CA GLY A 453 16.18 -54.60 -6.86
C GLY A 453 14.83 -54.26 -7.48
N PHE A 454 14.78 -53.29 -8.39
CA PHE A 454 13.53 -52.89 -9.05
C PHE A 454 13.00 -53.92 -10.05
N GLU A 455 13.89 -54.62 -10.75
CA GLU A 455 13.53 -55.72 -11.67
C GLU A 455 13.36 -57.04 -10.89
N ASP A 456 14.43 -57.44 -10.20
CA ASP A 456 14.50 -58.69 -9.43
C ASP A 456 14.89 -58.43 -7.97
N GLU A 457 14.47 -59.34 -7.07
CA GLU A 457 14.90 -59.32 -5.67
C GLU A 457 16.43 -59.49 -5.59
N LYS A 458 17.10 -58.58 -4.87
CA LYS A 458 18.55 -58.61 -4.65
C LYS A 458 18.84 -58.97 -3.20
N THR A 459 19.76 -59.89 -2.99
CA THR A 459 20.26 -60.25 -1.65
C THR A 459 21.72 -59.83 -1.52
N TYR A 460 22.00 -58.99 -0.53
CA TYR A 460 23.32 -58.47 -0.23
C TYR A 460 23.87 -59.06 1.06
N LEU A 461 25.16 -59.40 1.02
CA LEU A 461 25.94 -59.74 2.21
C LEU A 461 26.69 -58.49 2.67
N LEU A 462 26.33 -57.99 3.85
CA LEU A 462 26.98 -56.86 4.51
C LEU A 462 27.94 -57.41 5.56
N LEU A 463 29.22 -57.02 5.50
CA LEU A 463 30.24 -57.50 6.43
C LEU A 463 30.60 -56.38 7.43
N PHE A 464 30.31 -56.58 8.71
CA PHE A 464 30.64 -55.61 9.76
C PHE A 464 32.05 -55.88 10.27
N GLN A 465 33.01 -55.11 9.77
CA GLN A 465 34.42 -55.28 10.08
C GLN A 465 34.87 -54.35 11.21
N ASN A 466 35.56 -54.91 12.20
CA ASN A 466 36.30 -54.17 13.21
C ASN A 466 37.71 -53.84 12.68
N ASN A 467 37.92 -52.58 12.32
CA ASN A 467 39.20 -52.08 11.81
C ASN A 467 40.31 -52.02 12.88
N MET A 468 39.97 -52.17 14.17
CA MET A 468 40.96 -52.31 15.26
C MET A 468 41.60 -53.70 15.31
N GLU A 469 40.99 -54.69 14.64
CA GLU A 469 41.52 -56.05 14.47
C GLU A 469 41.91 -56.29 13.01
N LEU A 470 43.00 -55.67 12.57
CA LEU A 470 43.44 -55.68 11.18
C LEU A 470 43.65 -57.10 10.62
N ARG A 471 43.01 -57.35 9.48
CA ARG A 471 43.18 -58.53 8.62
C ARG A 471 43.33 -58.09 7.16
N PRO A 472 43.85 -58.93 6.25
CA PRO A 472 44.02 -58.56 4.83
C PRO A 472 42.76 -58.04 4.14
N GLY A 473 41.56 -58.34 4.67
CA GLY A 473 40.28 -57.87 4.15
C GLY A 473 39.73 -56.56 4.77
N GLY A 474 40.48 -55.87 5.64
CA GLY A 474 40.09 -54.58 6.24
C GLY A 474 39.77 -54.61 7.74
N GLY A 475 39.64 -55.79 8.34
CA GLY A 475 39.37 -55.96 9.78
C GLY A 475 38.82 -57.36 10.12
N PHE A 476 38.51 -57.60 11.40
CA PHE A 476 37.81 -58.80 11.83
C PHE A 476 36.31 -58.66 11.58
N ILE A 477 35.71 -59.64 10.87
CA ILE A 477 34.26 -59.69 10.66
C ILE A 477 33.63 -60.23 11.95
N GLY A 478 33.09 -59.36 12.79
CA GLY A 478 32.41 -59.75 14.03
C GLY A 478 30.99 -60.25 13.77
N SER A 479 30.32 -59.65 12.79
CA SER A 479 28.97 -60.02 12.38
C SER A 479 28.78 -59.80 10.89
N TYR A 480 27.73 -60.40 10.34
CA TYR A 480 27.32 -60.18 8.95
C TYR A 480 25.81 -59.94 8.86
N GLY A 481 25.43 -59.08 7.92
CA GLY A 481 24.05 -58.78 7.58
C GLY A 481 23.66 -59.44 6.27
N ILE A 482 22.45 -60.00 6.21
CA ILE A 482 21.79 -60.37 4.95
C ILE A 482 20.69 -59.35 4.71
N LEU A 483 20.86 -58.51 3.69
CA LEU A 483 19.91 -57.48 3.29
C LEU A 483 19.19 -57.91 2.01
N LYS A 484 17.87 -58.02 2.08
CA LYS A 484 17.03 -58.30 0.91
C LYS A 484 16.34 -57.02 0.44
N MET A 485 16.55 -56.69 -0.82
CA MET A 485 15.96 -55.54 -1.49
C MET A 485 14.99 -56.02 -2.58
N LYS A 486 13.79 -55.44 -2.62
CA LYS A 486 12.80 -55.71 -3.67
C LYS A 486 12.01 -54.45 -3.98
N LYS A 487 11.87 -54.12 -5.26
CA LYS A 487 11.13 -52.94 -5.74
C LYS A 487 11.53 -51.64 -5.04
N GLY A 488 12.82 -51.47 -4.72
CA GLY A 488 13.33 -50.29 -4.02
C GLY A 488 13.07 -50.25 -2.52
N ARG A 489 12.68 -51.38 -1.91
CA ARG A 489 12.36 -51.50 -0.49
C ARG A 489 13.20 -52.57 0.18
N VAL A 490 13.46 -52.38 1.47
CA VAL A 490 14.06 -53.40 2.34
C VAL A 490 12.95 -54.39 2.73
N GLU A 491 13.02 -55.62 2.23
CA GLU A 491 12.07 -56.69 2.56
C GLU A 491 12.47 -57.42 3.85
N ASP A 492 13.77 -57.65 4.02
CA ASP A 492 14.32 -58.36 5.19
C ASP A 492 15.73 -57.84 5.45
N PHE A 493 16.07 -57.65 6.72
CA PHE A 493 17.43 -57.33 7.12
C PHE A 493 17.78 -58.08 8.40
N LYS A 494 18.63 -59.10 8.26
CA LYS A 494 19.03 -59.99 9.36
C LYS A 494 20.50 -59.81 9.65
N ILE A 495 20.83 -59.52 10.90
CA ILE A 495 22.21 -59.48 11.38
C ILE A 495 22.46 -60.74 12.18
N ASN A 496 23.51 -61.47 11.81
CA ASN A 496 23.95 -62.68 12.48
C ASN A 496 25.39 -62.52 12.96
N ASP A 497 25.72 -63.19 14.05
CA ASP A 497 27.11 -63.33 14.50
C ASP A 497 27.88 -64.22 13.51
N VAL A 498 29.15 -63.88 13.25
CA VAL A 498 30.05 -64.70 12.43
C VAL A 498 30.15 -66.14 12.96
N TYR A 499 30.05 -66.36 14.28
CA TYR A 499 30.10 -67.70 14.88
C TYR A 499 28.91 -68.58 14.45
N SER A 500 27.76 -67.99 14.13
CA SER A 500 26.61 -68.74 13.62
C SER A 500 26.87 -69.33 12.24
N ALA A 501 27.71 -68.68 11.41
CA ALA A 501 28.15 -69.23 10.14
C ALA A 501 29.30 -70.23 10.30
N ASP A 502 30.30 -69.91 11.15
CA ASP A 502 31.43 -70.81 11.43
C ASP A 502 30.94 -72.15 11.99
N GLY A 503 29.93 -72.15 12.86
CA GLY A 503 29.36 -73.36 13.45
C GLY A 503 28.61 -74.28 12.47
N GLN A 504 28.28 -73.81 11.26
CA GLN A 504 27.64 -74.62 10.22
C GLN A 504 28.65 -75.36 9.32
N LEU A 505 29.95 -75.04 9.44
CA LEU A 505 31.01 -75.68 8.65
C LEU A 505 31.31 -77.09 9.19
N LYS A 506 30.93 -78.12 8.43
CA LYS A 506 31.19 -79.54 8.79
C LYS A 506 32.57 -80.04 8.36
N ALA A 507 33.28 -79.30 7.51
CA ALA A 507 34.53 -79.74 6.92
C ALA A 507 35.71 -79.42 7.83
N HIS A 508 36.34 -80.46 8.39
CA HIS A 508 37.64 -80.33 9.05
C HIS A 508 38.74 -80.27 7.98
N VAL A 509 39.46 -79.15 7.93
CA VAL A 509 40.66 -79.04 7.08
C VAL A 509 41.86 -79.25 7.95
N GLU A 510 42.60 -80.33 7.69
CA GLU A 510 43.83 -80.59 8.40
C GLU A 510 44.85 -79.45 8.18
N PRO A 511 45.41 -78.85 9.25
CA PRO A 511 46.40 -77.80 9.10
C PRO A 511 47.69 -78.34 8.44
N PRO A 512 48.41 -77.50 7.68
CA PRO A 512 49.71 -77.85 7.10
C PRO A 512 50.69 -78.41 8.13
N TYR A 513 51.53 -79.37 7.72
CA TYR A 513 52.47 -80.07 8.60
C TYR A 513 53.28 -79.15 9.55
N PRO A 514 53.83 -78.00 9.10
CA PRO A 514 54.55 -77.10 10.00
C PRO A 514 53.69 -76.55 11.14
N ILE A 515 52.41 -76.26 10.93
CA ILE A 515 51.50 -75.74 11.97
C ILE A 515 51.08 -76.87 12.91
N ARG A 516 50.79 -78.05 12.36
CA ARG A 516 50.40 -79.25 13.12
C ARG A 516 51.48 -79.68 14.11
N ARG A 517 52.76 -79.57 13.74
CA ARG A 517 53.90 -79.98 14.56
C ARG A 517 54.04 -79.17 15.86
N TYR A 518 53.68 -77.88 15.85
CA TYR A 518 53.89 -76.99 17.00
C TYR A 518 52.61 -76.68 17.81
N LEU A 519 51.42 -77.01 17.31
CA LEU A 519 50.12 -76.71 17.94
C LEU A 519 49.29 -77.96 18.25
N PHE A 520 49.93 -78.97 18.85
CA PHE A 520 49.37 -80.32 19.00
C PHE A 520 48.12 -80.44 19.90
N SER A 521 47.75 -79.42 20.67
CA SER A 521 46.60 -79.45 21.60
C SER A 521 45.52 -78.40 21.31
N TYR A 522 45.63 -77.64 20.22
CA TYR A 522 44.65 -76.63 19.86
C TYR A 522 44.10 -76.93 18.48
N ILE A 523 42.81 -77.28 18.43
CA ILE A 523 42.06 -77.40 17.18
C ILE A 523 42.25 -76.09 16.42
N CYS A 524 42.94 -76.16 15.28
CA CYS A 524 43.08 -75.04 14.37
C CYS A 524 41.75 -74.88 13.63
N THR A 525 40.74 -74.28 14.28
CA THR A 525 39.40 -74.09 13.70
C THR A 525 39.38 -72.99 12.64
N LYS A 526 40.40 -72.15 12.57
CA LYS A 526 40.48 -71.01 11.63
C LYS A 526 41.72 -71.09 10.76
N CYS A 527 41.63 -71.87 9.68
CA CYS A 527 42.54 -71.76 8.53
C CYS A 527 41.86 -72.23 7.22
N ARG A 528 41.07 -71.35 6.55
CA ARG A 528 40.85 -71.17 5.08
C ARG A 528 39.49 -70.49 4.81
N LEU A 529 39.24 -69.72 3.74
CA LEU A 529 39.81 -69.65 2.38
C LEU A 529 40.08 -68.19 1.91
N PHE A 530 41.20 -67.97 1.22
CA PHE A 530 41.27 -67.03 0.08
C PHE A 530 41.09 -67.89 -1.18
N SER A 531 40.08 -67.61 -2.00
CA SER A 531 39.90 -68.26 -3.30
C SER A 531 40.82 -67.62 -4.34
N LYS A 532 41.54 -68.47 -5.07
CA LYS A 532 42.35 -68.13 -6.23
C LYS A 532 41.44 -67.69 -7.39
N PHE A 533 41.59 -66.46 -7.89
CA PHE A 533 41.35 -66.13 -9.31
C PHE A 533 42.73 -65.81 -9.92
N GLY A 534 43.12 -66.54 -10.97
CA GLY A 534 44.44 -66.45 -11.58
C GLY A 534 44.49 -65.47 -12.75
N ASN A 535 45.56 -64.67 -12.84
CA ASN A 535 46.56 -64.73 -13.92
C ASN A 535 47.61 -63.62 -13.79
N GLY A 536 48.88 -63.96 -14.04
CA GLY A 536 49.88 -63.01 -14.56
C GLY A 536 50.95 -62.45 -13.59
N ASN A 537 52.13 -63.07 -13.65
CA ASN A 537 53.48 -62.50 -13.46
C ASN A 537 53.94 -61.93 -12.09
N GLN A 538 54.87 -62.69 -11.49
CA GLN A 538 56.07 -62.28 -10.73
C GLN A 538 55.93 -61.28 -9.57
N GLY A 539 56.16 -61.75 -8.33
CA GLY A 539 56.62 -60.90 -7.23
C GLY A 539 56.37 -61.41 -5.80
N ARG A 540 57.40 -62.03 -5.19
CA ARG A 540 57.66 -62.31 -3.75
C ARG A 540 56.48 -62.43 -2.74
N TRP A 541 56.38 -63.62 -2.16
CA TRP A 541 55.54 -63.96 -1.01
C TRP A 541 56.18 -63.50 0.31
N SER A 542 55.46 -62.74 1.14
CA SER A 542 55.80 -62.51 2.55
C SER A 542 54.76 -63.19 3.43
N TYR A 543 55.19 -64.16 4.23
CA TYR A 543 54.39 -64.85 5.24
C TYR A 543 54.22 -63.92 6.46
N SER A 544 53.01 -63.43 6.73
CA SER A 544 52.66 -62.92 8.07
C SER A 544 51.90 -64.02 8.83
N ARG A 545 52.46 -64.44 9.97
CA ARG A 545 51.91 -65.46 10.85
C ARG A 545 50.72 -64.87 11.62
N GLY A 546 49.59 -65.55 11.58
CA GLY A 546 48.44 -65.24 12.42
C GLY A 546 47.58 -66.47 12.65
N CYS A 547 48.09 -67.44 13.42
CA CYS A 547 47.25 -68.44 14.06
C CYS A 547 46.81 -67.89 15.41
N PHE A 548 45.51 -67.64 15.60
CA PHE A 548 44.96 -67.36 16.92
C PHE A 548 44.56 -68.67 17.61
N ILE A 549 45.15 -68.89 18.78
CA ILE A 549 44.86 -70.01 19.68
C ILE A 549 43.94 -69.48 20.77
N ARG A 550 42.77 -70.09 20.98
CA ARG A 550 41.91 -69.77 22.13
C ARG A 550 42.20 -70.78 23.24
N GLN A 551 42.66 -70.31 24.41
CA GLN A 551 42.61 -71.09 25.65
C GLN A 551 41.13 -71.21 26.07
N GLY A 552 40.62 -72.43 26.19
CA GLY A 552 39.36 -72.68 26.88
C GLY A 552 39.58 -72.61 28.39
N SER A 553 38.88 -71.72 29.07
CA SER A 553 38.59 -71.86 30.50
C SER A 553 37.43 -72.86 30.64
N THR A 554 37.60 -73.83 31.54
CA THR A 554 36.61 -74.82 31.97
C THR A 554 35.25 -74.23 32.30
#